data_AF-V7BF21-F1
#
_entry.id   AF-V7BF21-F1
#
_cell.length_a   1.000
_cell.length_b   1.000
_cell.length_c   1.000
_cell.angle_alpha   90.00
_cell.angle_beta   90.00
_cell.angle_gamma   90.00
#
_symmetry.space_group_name_H-M   'P 1'
#
loop_
_entity.id
_entity.type
_entity.pdbx_description
1 polymer ?
#
loop_
_entity_poly.entity_id
_entity_poly.type
_entity_poly.pdbx_seq_one_letter_code
_entity_poly.pdbx_strand_id
1 'polypeptide(L)'
;MTHVEVKGPCKAPIEIQVDGTIKAPPKPEDVGGEQWLRIGYVDQLTMSGNGVFDGQGATAWKQNECVKKFACKNLGMVNNEYYFQNSYK
;
A
#
# COMPACT_ATOMS: atom_id res chain seq x y z
N MET A 1 -7.49 11.76 2.26
CA MET A 1 -7.26 11.63 0.80
C MET A 1 -7.43 10.16 0.51
N THR A 2 -8.40 9.78 -0.32
CA THR A 2 -8.78 8.37 -0.52
C THR A 2 -7.61 7.54 -1.04
N HIS A 3 -7.45 6.32 -0.53
CA HIS A 3 -6.51 5.31 -1.05
C HIS A 3 -6.48 5.25 -2.59
N VAL A 4 -5.33 4.85 -3.13
CA VAL A 4 -5.13 4.70 -4.57
C VAL A 4 -5.41 3.25 -4.97
N GLU A 5 -6.32 3.05 -5.93
CA GLU A 5 -6.58 1.74 -6.53
C GLU A 5 -6.27 1.78 -8.04
N VAL A 6 -5.32 0.94 -8.47
CA VAL A 6 -5.02 0.65 -9.87
C VAL A 6 -5.53 -0.76 -10.14
N LYS A 7 -6.44 -0.90 -11.12
CA LYS A 7 -7.20 -2.14 -11.30
C LYS A 7 -7.21 -2.59 -12.75
N GLY A 8 -6.98 -3.89 -12.97
CA GLY A 8 -7.24 -4.55 -14.25
C GLY A 8 -8.66 -5.11 -14.39
N PRO A 9 -8.91 -6.07 -15.30
CA PRO A 9 -7.91 -6.80 -16.08
C PRO A 9 -7.26 -5.95 -17.17
N CYS A 10 -5.95 -6.16 -17.38
CA CYS A 10 -5.20 -5.55 -18.48
C CYS A 10 -5.17 -6.50 -19.68
N LYS A 11 -5.34 -5.96 -20.89
CA LYS A 11 -5.34 -6.77 -22.14
C LYS A 11 -3.93 -7.14 -22.64
N ALA A 12 -2.91 -6.53 -22.06
CA ALA A 12 -1.51 -6.69 -22.40
C ALA A 12 -0.65 -6.49 -21.13
N PRO A 13 0.61 -6.92 -21.12
CA PRO A 13 1.56 -6.56 -20.07
C PRO A 13 1.59 -5.05 -19.87
N ILE A 14 1.63 -4.62 -18.61
CA ILE A 14 1.72 -3.20 -18.27
C ILE A 14 2.97 -2.92 -17.45
N GLU A 15 3.50 -1.72 -17.63
CA GLU A 15 4.61 -1.21 -16.85
C GLU A 15 4.18 0.02 -16.05
N ILE A 16 4.53 0.05 -14.77
CA ILE A 16 4.42 1.22 -13.92
C ILE A 16 5.82 1.72 -13.62
N GLN A 17 6.21 2.83 -14.24
CA GLN A 17 7.47 3.49 -13.98
C GLN A 17 7.30 4.54 -12.87
N VAL A 18 8.08 4.41 -11.79
CA VAL A 18 8.08 5.33 -10.66
C VAL A 18 9.45 5.95 -10.52
N ASP A 19 9.54 7.26 -10.75
CA ASP A 19 10.78 8.03 -10.61
C ASP A 19 10.74 9.06 -9.46
N GLY A 20 9.56 9.25 -8.86
CA GLY A 20 9.36 10.13 -7.71
C GLY A 20 9.12 9.37 -6.41
N THR A 21 8.81 10.09 -5.34
CA THR A 21 8.38 9.49 -4.08
C THR A 21 6.86 9.44 -4.00
N ILE A 22 6.30 8.22 -4.01
CA ILE A 22 4.90 7.98 -3.70
C ILE A 22 4.77 7.83 -2.19
N LYS A 23 4.22 8.84 -1.53
CA LYS A 23 4.16 8.94 -0.08
C LYS A 23 2.77 8.61 0.45
N ALA A 24 2.69 7.65 1.38
CA ALA A 24 1.46 7.31 2.07
C ALA A 24 0.96 8.48 2.94
N PRO A 25 -0.33 8.58 3.28
CA PRO A 25 -0.82 9.55 4.25
C PRO A 25 -0.16 9.37 5.63
N PRO A 26 0.11 10.46 6.38
CA PRO A 26 0.79 10.39 7.68
C PRO A 26 -0.08 9.80 8.78
N LYS A 27 -1.41 9.91 8.64
CA LYS A 27 -2.38 9.34 9.58
C LYS A 27 -3.10 8.16 8.94
N PRO A 28 -3.21 7.02 9.62
CA PRO A 28 -3.94 5.87 9.09
C PRO A 28 -5.43 6.14 8.83
N GLU A 29 -6.05 7.06 9.57
CA GLU A 29 -7.43 7.48 9.30
C GLU A 29 -7.57 8.11 7.91
N ASP A 30 -6.52 8.79 7.42
CA ASP A 30 -6.55 9.52 6.15
C ASP A 30 -6.52 8.59 4.94
N VAL A 31 -6.12 7.33 5.11
CA VAL A 31 -6.06 6.30 4.05
C VAL A 31 -7.46 5.95 3.54
N GLY A 32 -8.47 5.95 4.43
CA GLY A 32 -9.85 5.59 4.08
C GLY A 32 -10.03 4.12 3.64
N GLY A 33 -9.08 3.25 3.93
CA GLY A 33 -9.07 1.83 3.56
C GLY A 33 -7.98 1.04 4.31
N GLU A 34 -7.82 -0.25 4.00
CA GLU A 34 -6.76 -1.09 4.58
C GLU A 34 -5.41 -0.89 3.89
N GLN A 35 -5.43 -0.55 2.60
CA GLN A 35 -4.25 -0.36 1.76
C GLN A 35 -4.26 1.08 1.25
N TRP A 36 -3.13 1.77 1.32
CA TRP A 36 -3.00 3.13 0.79
C TRP A 36 -2.69 3.16 -0.71
N LEU A 37 -2.12 2.07 -1.23
CA LEU A 37 -1.96 1.77 -2.64
C LEU A 37 -2.31 0.30 -2.89
N ARG A 38 -3.20 0.05 -3.84
CA ARG A 38 -3.58 -1.30 -4.29
C ARG A 38 -3.42 -1.41 -5.80
N ILE A 39 -2.66 -2.39 -6.25
CA ILE A 39 -2.60 -2.82 -7.65
C ILE A 39 -3.20 -4.21 -7.71
N GLY A 40 -4.37 -4.36 -8.34
CA GLY A 40 -5.13 -5.61 -8.29
C GLY A 40 -5.65 -6.06 -9.65
N TYR A 41 -5.79 -7.38 -9.80
CA TYR A 41 -6.31 -8.01 -11.02
C TYR A 41 -5.50 -7.67 -12.27
N VAL A 42 -4.16 -7.62 -12.13
CA VAL A 42 -3.23 -7.31 -13.23
C VAL A 42 -2.30 -8.49 -13.45
N ASP A 43 -2.18 -8.88 -14.72
CA ASP A 43 -1.30 -9.94 -15.17
C ASP A 43 -0.10 -9.32 -15.88
N GLN A 44 1.08 -9.91 -15.74
CA GLN A 44 2.31 -9.46 -16.41
C GLN A 44 2.65 -7.99 -16.13
N LEU A 45 2.54 -7.58 -14.85
CA LEU A 45 2.96 -6.26 -14.37
C LEU A 45 4.48 -6.20 -14.24
N THR A 46 5.08 -5.15 -14.81
CA THR A 46 6.45 -4.72 -14.52
C THR A 46 6.42 -3.42 -13.73
N MET A 47 7.26 -3.31 -12.70
CA MET A 47 7.50 -2.06 -11.99
C MET A 47 8.96 -1.66 -12.18
N SER A 48 9.20 -0.41 -12.57
CA SER A 48 10.52 0.10 -12.92
C SER A 48 10.72 1.55 -12.45
N GLY A 49 11.88 2.13 -12.73
CA GLY A 49 12.26 3.48 -12.34
C GLY A 49 13.13 3.54 -11.08
N ASN A 50 13.49 4.75 -10.67
CA ASN A 50 14.39 5.01 -9.54
C ASN A 50 13.71 5.65 -8.32
N GLY A 51 12.39 5.60 -8.29
CA GLY A 51 11.55 6.23 -7.27
C GLY A 51 11.43 5.43 -5.97
N VAL A 52 10.59 5.94 -5.07
CA VAL A 52 10.46 5.43 -3.68
C VAL A 52 8.99 5.35 -3.29
N PHE A 53 8.60 4.25 -2.64
CA PHE A 53 7.32 4.16 -1.93
C PHE A 53 7.56 4.43 -0.43
N ASP A 54 7.21 5.63 0.02
CA ASP A 54 7.37 6.05 1.42
C ASP A 54 6.08 5.76 2.20
N GLY A 55 6.06 4.63 2.92
CA GLY A 55 4.92 4.21 3.73
C GLY A 55 4.73 4.99 5.04
N GLN A 56 5.62 5.92 5.40
CA GLN A 56 5.58 6.68 6.67
C GLN A 56 5.44 5.82 7.95
N GLY A 57 6.05 4.63 7.97
CA GLY A 57 5.87 3.63 9.04
C GLY A 57 6.16 4.13 10.46
N ALA A 58 7.20 4.95 10.64
CA ALA A 58 7.53 5.50 11.96
C ALA A 58 6.38 6.30 12.60
N THR A 59 5.59 7.00 11.78
CA THR A 59 4.42 7.76 12.22
C THR A 59 3.22 6.84 12.45
N ALA A 60 3.04 5.84 11.59
CA ALA A 60 1.97 4.84 11.71
C ALA A 60 2.14 3.94 12.96
N TRP A 61 3.36 3.48 13.27
CA TRP A 61 3.63 2.62 14.42
C TRP A 61 3.36 3.31 15.77
N LYS A 62 3.64 4.62 15.87
CA LYS A 62 3.33 5.40 17.09
C LYS A 62 1.83 5.49 17.36
N GLN A 63 1.01 5.36 16.32
CA GLN A 63 -0.45 5.40 16.41
C GLN A 63 -1.06 4.01 16.63
N ASN A 64 -0.24 2.94 16.61
CA ASN A 64 -0.74 1.58 16.80
C ASN A 64 -1.09 1.30 18.26
N GLU A 65 -2.38 1.29 18.56
CA GLU A 65 -2.90 0.98 19.90
C GLU A 65 -3.17 -0.52 20.13
N CYS A 66 -2.89 -1.39 19.16
CA CYS A 66 -3.11 -2.84 19.26
C CYS A 66 -2.31 -3.54 20.36
N VAL A 67 -1.27 -2.89 20.89
CA VAL A 67 -0.53 -3.37 22.05
C VAL A 67 -1.30 -3.15 23.36
N LYS A 68 -2.27 -2.22 23.37
CA LYS A 68 -2.97 -1.75 24.58
C LYS A 68 -4.47 -2.08 24.58
N LYS A 69 -5.10 -2.24 23.42
CA LYS A 69 -6.55 -2.45 23.29
C LYS A 69 -6.84 -3.74 22.51
N PHE A 70 -7.76 -4.55 23.04
CA PHE A 70 -8.20 -5.81 22.40
C PHE A 70 -8.94 -5.56 21.07
N ALA A 71 -9.72 -4.48 20.99
CA ALA A 71 -10.31 -4.00 19.74
C ALA A 71 -9.50 -2.80 19.23
N CYS A 72 -8.65 -3.04 18.24
CA CYS A 72 -7.81 -2.03 17.62
C CYS A 72 -7.91 -2.14 16.09
N LYS A 73 -7.70 -1.03 15.39
CA LYS A 73 -7.53 -1.06 13.94
C LYS A 73 -6.08 -1.45 13.65
N ASN A 74 -5.86 -2.54 12.90
CA ASN A 74 -4.52 -2.88 12.47
C ASN A 74 -4.08 -1.86 11.42
N LEU A 75 -3.13 -1.01 11.80
CA LEU A 75 -2.65 0.09 10.95
C LEU A 75 -1.59 -0.37 9.94
N GLY A 76 -1.46 -1.70 9.76
CA GLY A 76 -0.88 -2.30 8.58
C GLY A 76 0.55 -1.89 8.31
N MET A 77 1.48 -2.20 9.22
CA MET A 77 2.90 -2.38 8.93
C MET A 77 3.51 -3.30 10.00
N VAL A 78 3.07 -4.56 10.05
CA VAL A 78 3.74 -5.61 10.83
C VAL A 78 4.99 -6.04 10.04
N ASN A 79 6.15 -5.79 10.63
CA ASN A 79 7.48 -6.34 10.37
C ASN A 79 7.77 -6.92 8.97
N ASN A 80 8.62 -6.23 8.20
CA ASN A 80 9.54 -6.78 7.19
C ASN A 80 8.99 -7.65 6.05
N GLU A 81 7.68 -7.71 5.79
CA GLU A 81 7.14 -8.43 4.64
C GLU A 81 6.37 -7.48 3.72
N TYR A 82 6.97 -7.17 2.57
CA TYR A 82 6.27 -6.55 1.44
C TYR A 82 5.35 -7.60 0.81
N TYR A 83 4.08 -7.63 1.21
CA TYR A 83 3.10 -8.53 0.62
C TYR A 83 2.60 -7.99 -0.73
N PHE A 84 3.24 -8.38 -1.82
CA PHE A 84 2.62 -8.35 -3.15
C PHE A 84 1.65 -9.52 -3.26
N GLN A 85 0.44 -9.36 -2.71
CA GLN A 85 -0.64 -10.33 -2.87
C GLN A 85 -1.17 -10.23 -4.30
N ASN A 86 -0.78 -11.16 -5.16
CA ASN A 86 -1.37 -11.29 -6.48
C ASN A 86 -2.83 -11.72 -6.30
N SER A 87 -3.74 -10.75 -6.37
CA SER A 87 -5.15 -10.92 -6.02
C SER A 87 -5.92 -11.49 -7.20
N TYR A 88 -5.65 -12.74 -7.58
CA TYR A 88 -6.63 -13.52 -8.33
C TYR A 88 -7.62 -14.06 -7.31
N LYS A 89 -8.86 -13.56 -7.37
CA LYS A 89 -9.97 -14.32 -6.79
C LYS A 89 -10.27 -15.49 -7.70
#